data_AF-A0AAW5HW84-F1
#
_entry.id   AF-A0AAW5HW84-F1
#
_cell.length_a   1.000
_cell.length_b   1.000
_cell.length_c   1.000
_cell.angle_alpha   90.00
_cell.angle_beta   90.00
_cell.angle_gamma   90.00
#
_symmetry.space_group_name_H-M   'P 1'
#
loop_
_entity.id
_entity.type
_entity.pdbx_description
1 polymer ?
#
loop_
_entity_poly.entity_id
_entity_poly.type
_entity_poly.pdbx_seq_one_letter_code
_entity_poly.pdbx_strand_id
1 'polypeptide(L)'
;MTTPTARFHGYPKRPVPDIFGGSDWDLPMTDRDSDSIFFLVEYLKITDPENANEPTAYTMLRELKDEHRAMEKGVFDRLRETPGIQEEKDQAFYRVMFQFRQYQAGQLVAKALEATDENPYKVVGMMRYHHPSIECAWVVDAVMKTTVEEALKTLGRDHSPQAVEELWLELNEEADLFAKTKKVLRLAGWAKDIADIPRSSEAMKQIFLQDQREAAWTVIDQHLTEPINALMDQQEEEDPWAVDWDS
;
A
#
# COMPACT_ATOMS: atom_id res chain seq x y z
N MET A 1 23.28 -24.47 -17.27
CA MET A 1 22.18 -23.57 -17.69
C MET A 1 22.34 -22.29 -16.90
N THR A 2 22.65 -21.17 -17.57
CA THR A 2 22.87 -19.87 -16.93
C THR A 2 21.58 -19.06 -17.06
N THR A 3 20.97 -18.70 -15.93
CA THR A 3 19.80 -17.82 -15.85
C THR A 3 20.13 -16.47 -16.48
N PRO A 4 19.41 -16.01 -17.52
CA PRO A 4 19.68 -14.71 -18.11
C PRO A 4 19.27 -13.60 -17.13
N THR A 5 20.26 -12.89 -16.58
CA THR A 5 20.04 -11.66 -15.83
C THR A 5 19.73 -10.55 -16.84
N ALA A 6 18.45 -10.22 -17.01
CA ALA A 6 18.05 -9.06 -17.81
C ALA A 6 18.63 -7.79 -17.16
N ARG A 7 19.60 -7.16 -17.83
CA ARG A 7 20.15 -5.86 -17.40
C ARG A 7 19.17 -4.76 -17.81
N PHE A 8 18.37 -4.33 -16.85
CA PHE A 8 17.43 -3.21 -16.97
C PHE A 8 18.17 -1.93 -17.40
N HIS A 9 17.75 -1.32 -18.49
CA HIS A 9 18.21 0.01 -18.87
C HIS A 9 17.10 0.98 -18.50
N GLY A 10 17.09 1.41 -17.23
CA GLY A 10 16.15 2.44 -16.79
C GLY A 10 16.28 3.66 -17.69
N TYR A 11 15.20 4.03 -18.38
CA TYR A 11 15.18 5.28 -19.12
C TYR A 11 15.34 6.44 -18.12
N PRO A 12 16.16 7.47 -18.43
CA PRO A 12 16.30 8.61 -17.56
C PRO A 12 14.93 9.27 -17.36
N LYS A 13 14.48 9.36 -16.11
CA LYS A 13 13.30 10.12 -15.70
C LYS A 13 13.49 11.54 -16.24
N ARG A 14 12.66 11.96 -17.21
CA ARG A 14 12.64 13.37 -17.61
C ARG A 14 11.96 14.13 -16.47
N PRO A 15 12.55 15.21 -15.95
CA PRO A 15 11.90 15.99 -14.90
C PRO A 15 10.54 16.47 -15.41
N VAL A 16 9.48 16.16 -14.67
CA VAL A 16 8.23 16.92 -14.77
C VAL A 16 8.61 18.36 -14.47
N PRO A 17 8.23 19.33 -15.32
CA PRO A 17 8.50 20.73 -15.01
C PRO A 17 7.94 21.06 -13.63
N ASP A 18 8.83 21.45 -12.71
CA ASP A 18 8.57 21.84 -11.32
C ASP A 18 7.72 23.13 -11.19
N ILE A 19 7.13 23.58 -12.30
CA ILE A 19 6.42 24.84 -12.45
C ILE A 19 5.02 24.76 -11.79
N PHE A 20 4.54 23.57 -11.44
CA PHE A 20 3.15 23.32 -11.02
C PHE A 20 2.98 22.45 -9.76
N GLY A 21 4.05 22.03 -9.09
CA GLY A 21 4.00 21.25 -7.85
C GLY A 21 3.42 19.82 -7.96
N GLY A 22 3.14 19.32 -9.16
CA GLY A 22 2.69 17.95 -9.41
C GLY A 22 3.86 16.96 -9.54
N SER A 23 3.71 15.78 -8.95
CA SER A 23 4.69 14.69 -9.08
C SER A 23 4.43 13.89 -10.38
N ASP A 24 5.45 13.20 -10.91
CA ASP A 24 5.27 12.14 -11.93
C ASP A 24 4.16 11.15 -11.53
N TRP A 25 3.93 11.02 -10.23
CA TRP A 25 2.92 10.14 -9.64
C TRP A 25 1.47 10.63 -9.75
N ASP A 26 1.25 11.90 -10.07
CA ASP A 26 -0.08 12.49 -10.26
C ASP A 26 -0.59 12.34 -11.70
N LEU A 27 0.21 11.68 -12.56
CA LEU A 27 -0.15 11.32 -13.91
C LEU A 27 -0.58 9.84 -13.99
N PRO A 28 -1.49 9.47 -14.91
CA PRO A 28 -1.86 8.08 -15.18
C PRO A 28 -0.68 7.17 -15.47
N MET A 29 -0.90 5.85 -15.43
CA MET A 29 0.16 4.89 -15.73
C MET A 29 0.75 5.17 -17.12
N THR A 30 2.07 5.34 -17.20
CA THR A 30 2.76 5.61 -18.47
C THR A 30 4.01 4.76 -18.61
N ASP A 31 4.43 4.55 -19.86
CA ASP A 31 5.64 3.84 -20.27
C ASP A 31 6.96 4.48 -19.81
N ARG A 32 6.89 5.65 -19.16
CA ARG A 32 8.03 6.36 -18.57
C ARG A 32 8.24 6.02 -17.10
N ASP A 33 7.26 5.37 -16.48
CA ASP A 33 7.27 5.00 -15.07
C ASP A 33 7.60 3.50 -14.93
N SER A 34 8.81 3.22 -14.45
CA SER A 34 9.23 1.85 -14.15
C SER A 34 8.31 1.17 -13.15
N ASP A 35 7.72 1.92 -12.23
CA ASP A 35 6.90 1.34 -11.17
C ASP A 35 5.54 0.92 -11.73
N SER A 36 4.97 1.65 -12.70
CA SER A 36 3.80 1.20 -13.46
C SER A 36 4.07 -0.12 -14.20
N ILE A 37 5.26 -0.28 -14.80
CA ILE A 37 5.64 -1.54 -15.46
C ILE A 37 5.77 -2.68 -14.46
N PHE A 38 6.47 -2.47 -13.34
CA PHE A 38 6.61 -3.50 -12.32
C PHE A 38 5.28 -3.86 -11.63
N PHE A 39 4.41 -2.87 -11.42
CA PHE A 39 3.05 -3.08 -10.94
C PHE A 39 2.28 -4.02 -11.89
N LEU A 40 2.38 -3.80 -13.21
CA LEU A 40 1.76 -4.66 -14.22
C LEU A 40 2.41 -6.05 -14.30
N VAL A 41 3.72 -6.16 -14.09
CA VAL A 41 4.38 -7.47 -14.00
C VAL A 41 3.87 -8.26 -12.79
N GLU A 42 3.72 -7.63 -11.62
CA GLU A 42 3.13 -8.28 -10.44
C GLU A 42 1.67 -8.69 -10.68
N TYR A 43 0.90 -7.87 -11.38
CA TYR A 43 -0.45 -8.23 -11.83
C TYR A 43 -0.43 -9.47 -12.75
N LEU A 44 0.46 -9.50 -13.76
CA LEU A 44 0.55 -10.63 -14.69
C LEU A 44 1.01 -11.92 -14.01
N LYS A 45 1.86 -11.86 -12.97
CA LYS A 45 2.20 -13.05 -12.18
C LYS A 45 0.98 -13.74 -11.57
N ILE A 46 -0.12 -13.01 -11.39
CA ILE A 46 -1.38 -13.51 -10.86
C ILE A 46 -2.30 -13.96 -11.99
N THR A 47 -2.50 -13.13 -13.02
CA THR A 47 -3.54 -13.36 -14.04
C THR A 47 -3.07 -14.09 -15.28
N ASP A 48 -1.78 -14.01 -15.62
CA ASP A 48 -1.14 -14.67 -16.77
C ASP A 48 0.34 -14.99 -16.47
N PRO A 49 0.61 -15.99 -15.61
CA PRO A 49 1.96 -16.25 -15.09
C PRO A 49 2.98 -16.62 -16.16
N GLU A 50 2.53 -17.24 -17.26
CA GLU A 50 3.39 -17.65 -18.38
C GLU A 50 3.95 -16.45 -19.15
N ASN A 51 3.22 -15.32 -19.13
CA ASN A 51 3.60 -14.08 -19.81
C ASN A 51 3.94 -12.94 -18.85
N ALA A 52 4.20 -13.24 -17.57
CA ALA A 52 4.54 -12.26 -16.53
C ALA A 52 5.95 -11.65 -16.71
N ASN A 53 6.10 -10.86 -17.75
CA ASN A 53 7.34 -10.24 -18.17
C ASN A 53 7.13 -8.79 -18.65
N GLU A 54 8.22 -8.04 -18.67
CA GLU A 54 8.24 -6.62 -19.02
C GLU A 54 7.70 -6.31 -20.42
N PRO A 55 8.03 -7.06 -21.51
CA PRO A 55 7.44 -6.82 -22.83
C PRO A 55 5.91 -6.91 -22.86
N THR A 56 5.33 -7.87 -22.14
CA THR A 56 3.88 -8.04 -22.04
C THR A 56 3.26 -6.90 -21.23
N ALA A 57 3.87 -6.53 -20.10
CA ALA A 57 3.48 -5.36 -19.31
C ALA A 57 3.51 -4.06 -20.12
N TYR A 58 4.51 -3.86 -20.99
CA TYR A 58 4.57 -2.70 -21.89
C TYR A 58 3.43 -2.68 -22.91
N THR A 59 3.05 -3.84 -23.44
CA THR A 59 1.92 -3.93 -24.38
C THR A 59 0.62 -3.54 -23.68
N MET A 60 0.36 -4.12 -22.51
CA MET A 60 -0.79 -3.80 -21.68
C MET A 60 -0.84 -2.31 -21.28
N LEU A 61 0.31 -1.74 -20.93
CA LEU A 61 0.42 -0.32 -20.60
C LEU A 61 0.09 0.60 -21.78
N ARG A 62 0.46 0.21 -23.01
CA ARG A 62 0.08 0.97 -24.21
C ARG A 62 -1.43 0.95 -24.42
N GLU A 63 -2.07 -0.19 -24.22
CA GLU A 63 -3.53 -0.31 -24.32
C GLU A 63 -4.23 0.60 -23.28
N LEU A 64 -3.79 0.53 -22.01
CA LEU A 64 -4.28 1.41 -20.94
C LEU A 64 -4.04 2.90 -21.25
N LYS A 65 -2.94 3.23 -21.92
CA LYS A 65 -2.57 4.60 -22.31
C LYS A 65 -3.39 5.12 -23.49
N ASP A 66 -3.75 4.27 -24.44
CA ASP A 66 -4.58 4.65 -25.58
C ASP A 66 -6.03 4.93 -25.14
N GLU A 67 -6.57 4.14 -24.21
CA GLU A 67 -7.83 4.43 -23.51
C GLU A 67 -7.77 5.77 -22.77
N HIS A 68 -6.64 6.04 -22.10
CA HIS A 68 -6.40 7.29 -21.36
C HIS A 68 -6.36 8.54 -22.25
N ARG A 69 -5.69 8.48 -23.40
CA ARG A 69 -5.45 9.67 -24.25
C ARG A 69 -6.75 10.34 -24.73
N ALA A 70 -7.81 9.55 -24.93
CA ALA A 70 -9.12 10.06 -25.31
C ALA A 70 -9.79 10.82 -24.14
N MET A 71 -9.68 10.29 -22.92
CA MET A 71 -10.21 10.92 -21.71
C MET A 71 -9.46 12.21 -21.36
N GLU A 72 -8.12 12.16 -21.35
CA GLU A 72 -7.23 13.28 -21.07
C GLU A 72 -7.59 14.49 -21.94
N LYS A 73 -7.71 14.25 -23.26
CA LYS A 73 -8.07 15.28 -24.22
C LYS A 73 -9.44 15.89 -23.91
N GLY A 74 -10.44 15.08 -23.59
CA GLY A 74 -11.78 15.57 -23.26
C GLY A 74 -11.83 16.42 -21.99
N VAL A 75 -11.06 16.04 -20.95
CA VAL A 75 -10.94 16.81 -19.70
C VAL A 75 -10.19 18.12 -19.96
N PHE A 76 -9.08 18.05 -20.69
CA PHE A 76 -8.27 19.21 -21.06
C PHE A 76 -9.09 20.22 -21.88
N ASP A 77 -9.77 19.77 -22.93
CA ASP A 77 -10.59 20.61 -23.80
C ASP A 77 -11.70 21.31 -22.98
N ARG A 78 -12.37 20.57 -22.07
CA ARG A 78 -13.40 21.12 -21.18
C ARG A 78 -12.85 22.17 -20.21
N LEU A 79 -11.71 21.90 -19.56
CA LEU A 79 -11.10 22.83 -18.61
C LEU A 79 -10.60 24.11 -19.30
N ARG A 80 -10.08 23.98 -20.53
CA ARG A 80 -9.67 25.11 -21.36
C ARG A 80 -10.87 26.03 -21.68
N GLU A 81 -12.01 25.46 -22.02
CA GLU A 81 -13.23 26.18 -22.40
C GLU A 81 -14.01 26.76 -21.20
N THR A 82 -13.81 26.21 -20.01
CA THR A 82 -14.45 26.70 -18.77
C THR A 82 -13.88 28.07 -18.39
N PRO A 83 -14.67 29.12 -18.10
CA PRO A 83 -14.14 30.37 -17.57
C PRO A 83 -13.50 30.17 -16.19
N GLY A 84 -12.37 30.82 -15.89
CA GLY A 84 -11.72 30.70 -14.58
C GLY A 84 -10.21 30.99 -14.61
N ILE A 85 -9.60 30.96 -13.43
CA ILE A 85 -8.16 31.17 -13.23
C ILE A 85 -7.40 29.94 -13.76
N GLN A 86 -6.33 30.15 -14.52
CA GLN A 86 -5.57 29.06 -15.15
C GLN A 86 -5.02 28.07 -14.10
N GLU A 87 -4.51 28.58 -12.98
CA GLU A 87 -3.99 27.76 -11.89
C GLU A 87 -5.05 26.79 -11.31
N GLU A 88 -6.29 27.25 -11.10
CA GLU A 88 -7.38 26.40 -10.59
C GLU A 88 -7.77 25.31 -11.59
N LYS A 89 -7.71 25.62 -12.89
CA LYS A 89 -7.95 24.64 -13.95
C LYS A 89 -6.85 23.59 -14.02
N ASP A 90 -5.60 24.00 -13.88
CA ASP A 90 -4.46 23.10 -13.87
C ASP A 90 -4.53 22.16 -12.66
N GLN A 91 -4.84 22.69 -11.47
CA GLN A 91 -5.08 21.87 -10.28
C GLN A 91 -6.24 20.87 -10.46
N ALA A 92 -7.33 21.30 -11.10
CA ALA A 92 -8.45 20.41 -11.41
C ALA A 92 -8.05 19.31 -12.41
N PHE A 93 -7.24 19.63 -13.42
CA PHE A 93 -6.69 18.65 -14.36
C PHE A 93 -5.85 17.60 -13.63
N TYR A 94 -4.88 18.02 -12.81
CA TYR A 94 -4.01 17.10 -12.06
C TYR A 94 -4.79 16.21 -11.09
N ARG A 95 -5.80 16.76 -10.41
CA ARG A 95 -6.69 15.95 -9.56
C ARG A 95 -7.37 14.83 -10.35
N VAL A 96 -7.88 15.13 -11.55
CA VAL A 96 -8.55 14.12 -12.39
C VAL A 96 -7.55 13.08 -12.87
N MET A 97 -6.34 13.50 -13.27
CA MET A 97 -5.27 12.59 -13.68
C MET A 97 -4.83 11.66 -12.54
N PHE A 98 -4.67 12.21 -11.33
CA PHE A 98 -4.38 11.42 -10.13
C PHE A 98 -5.49 10.39 -9.88
N GLN A 99 -6.74 10.83 -9.77
CA GLN A 99 -7.86 9.93 -9.49
C GLN A 99 -8.01 8.84 -10.56
N PHE A 100 -7.76 9.17 -11.83
CA PHE A 100 -7.79 8.21 -12.91
C PHE A 100 -6.67 7.15 -12.80
N ARG A 101 -5.45 7.55 -12.43
CA ARG A 101 -4.37 6.59 -12.14
C ARG A 101 -4.78 5.58 -11.07
N GLN A 102 -5.37 6.07 -9.98
CA GLN A 102 -5.81 5.24 -8.86
C GLN A 102 -6.96 4.32 -9.27
N TYR A 103 -7.87 4.81 -10.12
CA TYR A 103 -8.93 4.01 -10.72
C TYR A 103 -8.35 2.86 -11.57
N GLN A 104 -7.37 3.14 -12.44
CA GLN A 104 -6.70 2.11 -13.25
C GLN A 104 -6.04 1.05 -12.37
N ALA A 105 -5.27 1.49 -11.36
CA ALA A 105 -4.65 0.59 -10.40
C ALA A 105 -5.71 -0.27 -9.68
N GLY A 106 -6.79 0.35 -9.21
CA GLY A 106 -7.87 -0.34 -8.53
C GLY A 106 -8.61 -1.36 -9.39
N GLN A 107 -8.84 -1.07 -10.67
CA GLN A 107 -9.43 -2.02 -11.63
C GLN A 107 -8.54 -3.26 -11.84
N LEU A 108 -7.22 -3.06 -11.91
CA LEU A 108 -6.25 -4.16 -12.02
C LEU A 108 -6.20 -4.98 -10.73
N VAL A 109 -6.19 -4.32 -9.57
CA VAL A 109 -6.23 -4.98 -8.26
C VAL A 109 -7.53 -5.79 -8.08
N ALA A 110 -8.68 -5.25 -8.49
CA ALA A 110 -9.94 -5.97 -8.43
C ALA A 110 -9.92 -7.27 -9.25
N LYS A 111 -9.42 -7.21 -10.50
CA LYS A 111 -9.23 -8.40 -11.34
C LYS A 111 -8.24 -9.40 -10.75
N ALA A 112 -7.15 -8.92 -10.16
CA ALA A 112 -6.18 -9.78 -9.48
C ALA A 112 -6.81 -10.49 -8.26
N LEU A 113 -7.62 -9.78 -7.47
CA LEU A 113 -8.36 -10.36 -6.36
C LEU A 113 -9.31 -11.47 -6.83
N GLU A 114 -10.08 -11.22 -7.89
CA GLU A 114 -10.96 -12.23 -8.51
C GLU A 114 -10.18 -13.49 -8.93
N ALA A 115 -9.00 -13.32 -9.52
CA ALA A 115 -8.12 -14.44 -9.91
C ALA A 115 -7.51 -15.20 -8.72
N THR A 116 -7.60 -14.67 -7.50
CA THR A 116 -7.00 -15.23 -6.28
C THR A 116 -8.02 -15.66 -5.22
N ASP A 117 -9.27 -15.89 -5.61
CA ASP A 117 -10.38 -16.20 -4.69
C ASP A 117 -10.55 -15.12 -3.61
N GLU A 118 -10.45 -13.86 -4.02
CA GLU A 118 -10.55 -12.66 -3.17
C GLU A 118 -9.49 -12.56 -2.05
N ASN A 119 -8.39 -13.32 -2.12
CA ASN A 119 -7.35 -13.29 -1.09
C ASN A 119 -6.35 -12.12 -1.28
N PRO A 120 -6.39 -11.06 -0.45
CA PRO A 120 -5.53 -9.89 -0.63
C PRO A 120 -4.06 -10.19 -0.40
N TYR A 121 -3.71 -11.20 0.41
CA TYR A 121 -2.31 -11.60 0.66
C TYR A 121 -1.61 -12.12 -0.59
N LYS A 122 -2.35 -12.62 -1.59
CA LYS A 122 -1.79 -13.03 -2.88
C LYS A 122 -1.57 -11.86 -3.85
N VAL A 123 -2.11 -10.69 -3.54
CA VAL A 123 -2.09 -9.49 -4.40
C VAL A 123 -1.12 -8.42 -3.88
N VAL A 124 -0.67 -8.50 -2.62
CA VAL A 124 0.18 -7.48 -1.98
C VAL A 124 1.49 -7.19 -2.72
N GLY A 125 1.99 -8.11 -3.55
CA GLY A 125 3.18 -7.88 -4.39
C GLY A 125 3.05 -6.63 -5.27
N MET A 126 1.85 -6.38 -5.80
CA MET A 126 1.54 -5.18 -6.59
C MET A 126 1.76 -3.88 -5.79
N MET A 127 1.50 -3.89 -4.48
CA MET A 127 1.55 -2.68 -3.64
C MET A 127 2.95 -2.12 -3.46
N ARG A 128 3.99 -2.93 -3.71
CA ARG A 128 5.39 -2.49 -3.69
C ARG A 128 5.67 -1.38 -4.71
N TYR A 129 4.96 -1.41 -5.83
CA TYR A 129 5.15 -0.48 -6.95
C TYR A 129 4.00 0.52 -7.07
N HIS A 130 3.04 0.49 -6.15
CA HIS A 130 1.90 1.40 -6.15
C HIS A 130 2.19 2.69 -5.39
N HIS A 131 1.94 3.83 -6.04
CA HIS A 131 2.10 5.15 -5.45
C HIS A 131 0.77 5.83 -5.08
N PRO A 132 0.72 6.60 -3.98
CA PRO A 132 1.84 6.92 -3.10
C PRO A 132 2.28 5.72 -2.24
N SER A 133 3.59 5.64 -1.98
CA SER A 133 4.16 4.73 -0.99
C SER A 133 4.13 5.38 0.41
N ILE A 134 4.20 4.55 1.43
CA ILE A 134 4.53 4.94 2.81
C ILE A 134 5.85 4.26 3.17
N GLU A 135 6.56 4.81 4.15
CA GLU A 135 7.77 4.18 4.69
C GLU A 135 7.42 2.84 5.35
N CYS A 136 8.33 1.88 5.26
CA CYS A 136 8.14 0.56 5.89
C CYS A 136 8.04 0.72 7.41
N ALA A 137 7.20 -0.10 8.04
CA ALA A 137 6.90 -0.04 9.48
C ALA A 137 8.15 -0.05 10.35
N TRP A 138 9.12 -0.91 10.02
CA TRP A 138 10.39 -1.00 10.77
C TRP A 138 11.28 0.24 10.64
N VAL A 139 11.14 1.03 9.58
CA VAL A 139 11.90 2.29 9.42
C VAL A 139 11.35 3.37 10.35
N VAL A 140 10.04 3.36 10.58
CA VAL A 140 9.34 4.35 11.39
C VAL A 140 9.03 3.87 12.81
N ASP A 141 9.57 2.71 13.20
CA ASP A 141 9.26 2.05 14.49
C ASP A 141 7.75 1.98 14.77
N ALA A 142 6.96 1.53 13.77
CA ALA A 142 5.50 1.50 13.90
C ALA A 142 5.06 0.65 15.10
N VAL A 143 5.71 -0.49 15.31
CA VAL A 143 5.79 -1.16 16.62
C VAL A 143 7.11 -0.75 17.27
N MET A 144 7.06 -0.09 18.43
CA MET A 144 8.25 0.43 19.10
C MET A 144 9.04 -0.69 19.79
N LYS A 145 10.38 -0.68 19.66
CA LYS A 145 11.27 -1.64 20.35
C LYS A 145 11.06 -1.68 21.87
N THR A 146 10.82 -0.53 22.49
CA THR A 146 10.57 -0.43 23.93
C THR A 146 9.29 -1.18 24.34
N THR A 147 8.25 -1.11 23.52
CA THR A 147 6.99 -1.84 23.75
C THR A 147 7.22 -3.36 23.69
N VAL A 148 8.03 -3.83 22.73
CA VAL A 148 8.40 -5.25 22.63
C VAL A 148 9.22 -5.70 23.83
N GLU A 149 10.22 -4.92 24.23
CA GLU A 149 11.06 -5.21 25.39
C GLU A 149 10.24 -5.30 26.69
N GLU A 150 9.37 -4.33 26.94
CA GLU A 150 8.48 -4.32 28.11
C GLU A 150 7.51 -5.51 28.10
N ALA A 151 6.94 -5.84 26.94
CA ALA A 151 6.04 -6.99 26.81
C ALA A 151 6.77 -8.31 27.09
N LEU A 152 7.97 -8.52 26.53
CA LEU A 152 8.77 -9.72 26.77
C LEU A 152 9.15 -9.87 28.26
N LYS A 153 9.48 -8.77 28.94
CA LYS A 153 9.73 -8.76 30.39
C LYS A 153 8.49 -9.18 31.17
N THR A 154 7.33 -8.60 30.88
CA THR A 154 6.06 -8.92 31.54
C THR A 154 5.67 -10.38 31.34
N LEU A 155 5.89 -10.90 30.13
CA LEU A 155 5.62 -12.30 29.78
C LEU A 155 6.65 -13.30 30.35
N GLY A 156 7.70 -12.82 31.05
CA GLY A 156 8.78 -13.68 31.54
C GLY A 156 9.58 -14.39 30.43
N ARG A 157 9.57 -13.85 29.21
CA ARG A 157 10.27 -14.39 28.04
C ARG A 157 11.69 -13.84 27.95
N ASP A 158 12.51 -14.41 27.05
CA ASP A 158 13.82 -13.86 26.74
C ASP A 158 13.66 -12.43 26.22
N HIS A 159 14.28 -11.49 26.92
CA HIS A 159 14.30 -10.05 26.62
C HIS A 159 15.74 -9.56 26.40
N SER A 160 16.63 -10.47 26.00
CA SER A 160 17.96 -10.11 25.51
C SER A 160 17.85 -9.14 24.31
N PRO A 161 18.85 -8.27 24.08
CA PRO A 161 18.80 -7.33 22.96
C PRO A 161 18.57 -8.00 21.60
N GLN A 162 19.05 -9.24 21.42
CA GLN A 162 18.82 -10.01 20.20
C GLN A 162 17.37 -10.47 20.08
N ALA A 163 16.78 -11.04 21.14
CA ALA A 163 15.39 -11.49 21.12
C ALA A 163 14.41 -10.33 20.89
N VAL A 164 14.69 -9.15 21.47
CA VAL A 164 13.90 -7.93 21.23
C VAL A 164 14.00 -7.50 19.77
N GLU A 165 15.20 -7.50 19.17
CA GLU A 165 15.38 -7.10 17.78
C GLU A 165 14.65 -8.04 16.80
N GLU A 166 14.76 -9.34 17.02
CA GLU A 166 14.13 -10.37 16.18
C GLU A 166 12.60 -10.22 16.22
N LEU A 167 12.00 -10.19 17.42
CA LEU A 167 10.54 -10.03 17.54
C LEU A 167 10.06 -8.66 17.03
N TRP A 168 10.80 -7.58 17.30
CA TRP A 168 10.46 -6.25 16.79
C TRP A 168 10.41 -6.20 15.26
N LEU A 169 11.38 -6.83 14.60
CA LEU A 169 11.41 -6.89 13.14
C LEU A 169 10.22 -7.70 12.61
N GLU A 170 9.96 -8.88 13.19
CA GLU A 170 8.84 -9.74 12.82
C GLU A 170 7.49 -9.00 12.92
N LEU A 171 7.24 -8.32 14.04
CA LEU A 171 6.00 -7.58 14.25
C LEU A 171 5.85 -6.41 13.27
N ASN A 172 6.93 -5.68 12.96
CA ASN A 172 6.87 -4.60 11.97
C ASN A 172 6.69 -5.15 10.54
N GLU A 173 7.27 -6.29 10.19
CA GLU A 173 7.05 -6.94 8.89
C GLU A 173 5.59 -7.41 8.74
N GLU A 174 4.99 -7.94 9.81
CA GLU A 174 3.58 -8.32 9.85
C GLU A 174 2.66 -7.10 9.74
N ALA A 175 2.99 -6.00 10.45
CA ALA A 175 2.25 -4.75 10.34
C ALA A 175 2.28 -4.19 8.91
N ASP A 176 3.44 -4.25 8.24
CA ASP A 176 3.57 -3.87 6.83
C ASP A 176 2.72 -4.76 5.90
N LEU A 177 2.66 -6.07 6.18
CA LEU A 177 1.82 -6.99 5.43
C LEU A 177 0.33 -6.64 5.57
N PHE A 178 -0.15 -6.42 6.80
CA PHE A 178 -1.52 -5.98 7.04
C PHE A 178 -1.82 -4.63 6.38
N ALA A 179 -0.95 -3.64 6.49
CA ALA A 179 -1.13 -2.35 5.82
C ALA A 179 -1.25 -2.50 4.29
N LYS A 180 -0.41 -3.36 3.67
CA LYS A 180 -0.48 -3.65 2.23
C LYS A 180 -1.79 -4.36 1.85
N THR A 181 -2.28 -5.29 2.67
CA THR A 181 -3.59 -5.93 2.41
C THR A 181 -4.75 -4.93 2.49
N LYS A 182 -4.74 -4.02 3.46
CA LYS A 182 -5.73 -2.91 3.53
C LYS A 182 -5.66 -2.05 2.27
N LYS A 183 -4.46 -1.70 1.81
CA LYS A 183 -4.25 -0.92 0.58
C LYS A 183 -4.84 -1.62 -0.66
N VAL A 184 -4.64 -2.95 -0.78
CA VAL A 184 -5.27 -3.77 -1.84
C VAL A 184 -6.80 -3.64 -1.81
N LEU A 185 -7.41 -3.85 -0.63
CA LEU A 185 -8.86 -3.79 -0.47
C LEU A 185 -9.42 -2.39 -0.75
N ARG A 186 -8.72 -1.33 -0.32
CA ARG A 186 -9.11 0.06 -0.61
C ARG A 186 -9.07 0.36 -2.10
N LEU A 187 -8.01 -0.02 -2.81
CA LEU A 187 -7.90 0.23 -4.25
C LEU A 187 -9.00 -0.48 -5.03
N ALA A 188 -9.28 -1.74 -4.72
CA ALA A 188 -10.40 -2.46 -5.32
C ALA A 188 -11.76 -1.84 -4.98
N GLY A 189 -11.94 -1.36 -3.74
CA GLY A 189 -13.14 -0.65 -3.31
C GLY A 189 -13.35 0.67 -4.06
N TRP A 190 -12.32 1.51 -4.13
CA TRP A 190 -12.34 2.80 -4.82
C TRP A 190 -12.54 2.68 -6.33
N ALA A 191 -12.17 1.55 -6.93
CA ALA A 191 -12.44 1.29 -8.34
C ALA A 191 -13.95 1.13 -8.65
N LYS A 192 -14.82 0.95 -7.64
CA LYS A 192 -16.27 0.84 -7.82
C LYS A 192 -16.93 2.20 -8.05
N ASP A 193 -16.43 3.25 -7.43
CA ASP A 193 -16.89 4.63 -7.62
C ASP A 193 -15.71 5.61 -7.55
N ILE A 194 -15.46 6.33 -8.64
CA ILE A 194 -14.41 7.34 -8.75
C ILE A 194 -14.57 8.44 -7.68
N ALA A 195 -15.80 8.69 -7.20
CA ALA A 195 -16.05 9.67 -6.14
C ALA A 195 -15.37 9.32 -4.81
N ASP A 196 -15.14 8.03 -4.56
CA ASP A 196 -14.49 7.53 -3.34
C ASP A 196 -12.96 7.65 -3.39
N ILE A 197 -12.39 7.85 -4.58
CA ILE A 197 -10.95 8.01 -4.75
C ILE A 197 -10.51 9.35 -4.15
N PRO A 198 -9.51 9.36 -3.24
CA PRO A 198 -8.93 10.58 -2.71
C PRO A 198 -8.54 11.57 -3.81
N ARG A 199 -8.74 12.86 -3.56
CA ARG A 199 -8.51 13.92 -4.55
C ARG A 199 -7.05 14.34 -4.69
N SER A 200 -6.15 13.82 -3.86
CA SER A 200 -4.72 14.13 -3.93
C SER A 200 -3.88 13.01 -3.34
N SER A 201 -2.61 12.99 -3.75
CA SER A 201 -1.58 12.11 -3.18
C SER A 201 -1.46 12.29 -1.67
N GLU A 202 -1.52 13.52 -1.17
CA GLU A 202 -1.43 13.79 0.28
C GLU A 202 -2.62 13.21 1.05
N ALA A 203 -3.85 13.39 0.56
CA ALA A 203 -5.02 12.80 1.20
C ALA A 203 -4.93 11.26 1.25
N MET A 204 -4.41 10.65 0.17
CA MET A 204 -4.20 9.21 0.12
C MET A 204 -3.08 8.73 1.05
N LYS A 205 -1.98 9.48 1.17
CA LYS A 205 -0.90 9.18 2.12
C LYS A 205 -1.40 9.17 3.56
N GLN A 206 -2.22 10.14 3.95
CA GLN A 206 -2.80 10.19 5.29
C GLN A 206 -3.66 8.96 5.59
N ILE A 207 -4.41 8.46 4.60
CA ILE A 207 -5.18 7.21 4.72
C ILE A 207 -4.24 6.01 4.91
N PHE A 208 -3.17 5.90 4.11
CA PHE A 208 -2.23 4.78 4.23
C PHE A 208 -1.42 4.82 5.54
N LEU A 209 -1.07 6.01 6.03
CA LEU A 209 -0.44 6.18 7.34
C LEU A 209 -1.39 5.74 8.47
N GLN A 210 -2.67 6.07 8.36
CA GLN A 210 -3.68 5.60 9.29
C GLN A 210 -3.81 4.07 9.24
N ASP A 211 -3.84 3.47 8.05
CA ASP A 211 -3.90 2.02 7.89
C ASP A 211 -2.69 1.31 8.52
N GLN A 212 -1.48 1.86 8.37
CA GLN A 212 -0.26 1.32 8.99
C GLN A 212 -0.29 1.41 10.51
N ARG A 213 -0.77 2.53 11.07
CA ARG A 213 -0.95 2.66 12.52
C ARG A 213 -1.92 1.63 13.07
N GLU A 214 -3.06 1.46 12.42
CA GLU A 214 -4.04 0.44 12.82
C GLU A 214 -3.50 -0.98 12.66
N ALA A 215 -2.70 -1.24 11.63
CA ALA A 215 -2.02 -2.52 11.45
C ALA A 215 -1.03 -2.79 12.59
N ALA A 216 -0.21 -1.80 12.95
CA ALA A 216 0.71 -1.91 14.09
C ALA A 216 -0.05 -2.18 15.40
N TRP A 217 -1.16 -1.46 15.65
CA TRP A 217 -2.01 -1.73 16.81
C TRP A 217 -2.58 -3.15 16.82
N THR A 218 -3.02 -3.66 15.66
CA THR A 218 -3.54 -5.03 15.54
C THR A 218 -2.46 -6.06 15.90
N VAL A 219 -1.23 -5.87 15.42
CA VAL A 219 -0.10 -6.76 15.71
C VAL A 219 0.30 -6.68 17.19
N ILE A 220 0.35 -5.49 17.77
CA ILE A 220 0.62 -5.30 19.21
C ILE A 220 -0.46 -5.98 20.05
N ASP A 221 -1.72 -5.86 19.66
CA ASP A 221 -2.84 -6.48 20.37
C ASP A 221 -2.69 -8.01 20.37
N GLN A 222 -2.54 -8.61 19.19
CA GLN A 222 -2.48 -10.06 19.00
C GLN A 222 -1.26 -10.72 19.66
N HIS A 223 -0.09 -10.10 19.55
CA HIS A 223 1.17 -10.76 19.93
C HIS A 223 1.74 -10.33 21.28
N LEU A 224 1.32 -9.16 21.78
CA LEU A 224 1.83 -8.62 23.03
C LEU A 224 0.70 -8.47 24.07
N THR A 225 -0.39 -7.78 23.71
CA THR A 225 -1.46 -7.42 24.67
C THR A 225 -2.30 -8.63 25.08
N GLU A 226 -2.84 -9.39 24.12
CA GLU A 226 -3.63 -10.58 24.39
C GLU A 226 -2.85 -11.63 25.20
N PRO A 227 -1.57 -11.94 24.89
CA PRO A 227 -0.77 -12.84 25.73
C PRO A 227 -0.52 -12.32 27.14
N ILE A 228 -0.36 -10.99 27.32
CA ILE A 228 -0.20 -10.39 28.65
C ILE A 228 -1.50 -10.51 29.44
N ASN A 229 -2.64 -10.20 28.84
CA ASN A 229 -3.94 -10.35 29.49
C ASN A 229 -4.20 -11.80 29.89
N ALA A 230 -3.92 -12.77 29.00
CA ALA A 230 -4.06 -14.19 29.32
C ALA A 230 -3.16 -14.64 30.48
N LEU A 231 -1.96 -14.07 30.62
CA LEU A 231 -1.07 -14.32 31.75
C LEU A 231 -1.63 -13.71 33.05
N MET A 232 -2.19 -12.51 32.98
CA MET A 232 -2.80 -11.85 34.14
C MET A 232 -4.03 -12.59 34.63
N ASP A 233 -4.92 -13.03 33.71
CA ASP A 233 -6.12 -13.80 34.05
C ASP A 233 -5.76 -15.10 34.78
N GLN A 234 -4.70 -15.80 34.34
CA GLN A 234 -4.19 -17.00 35.02
C GLN A 234 -3.66 -16.69 36.43
N GLN A 235 -2.98 -15.56 36.61
CA GLN A 235 -2.47 -15.16 37.92
C GLN A 235 -3.57 -14.74 38.89
N GLU A 236 -4.65 -14.14 38.40
CA GLU A 236 -5.84 -13.81 39.20
C GLU A 236 -6.61 -15.07 39.62
N GLU A 237 -6.76 -16.07 38.75
CA GLU A 237 -7.38 -17.37 39.09
C GLU A 237 -6.55 -18.18 40.09
N GLU A 238 -5.21 -18.03 40.05
CA GLU A 238 -4.29 -18.72 40.96
C GLU A 238 -4.00 -17.94 42.26
N ASP A 239 -4.56 -16.74 42.45
CA ASP A 239 -4.34 -15.94 43.66
C ASP A 239 -5.04 -16.59 44.88
N PRO A 240 -4.28 -17.10 45.87
CA PRO A 240 -4.85 -17.70 47.08
C PRO A 240 -5.59 -16.70 47.99
N TRP A 241 -5.59 -15.41 47.64
CA TRP A 241 -6.33 -14.34 48.31
C TRP A 241 -7.47 -13.76 47.44
N ALA A 242 -7.80 -14.35 46.29
CA ALA A 242 -9.01 -14.02 45.54
C ALA A 242 -10.24 -14.33 46.41
N VAL A 243 -10.76 -13.30 47.08
CA VAL A 243 -11.90 -13.43 47.99
C VAL A 243 -13.17 -13.55 47.15
N ASP A 244 -13.83 -14.70 47.20
CA ASP A 244 -15.22 -14.84 46.73
C ASP A 244 -16.10 -13.92 47.59
N TRP A 245 -16.50 -12.78 47.03
CA TRP A 245 -17.36 -11.79 47.70
C TRP A 245 -18.85 -12.16 47.72
N ASP A 246 -19.22 -13.34 47.22
CA ASP A 246 -20.62 -13.83 47.16
C ASP A 246 -20.83 -15.06 48.07
N SER A 247 -20.69 -14.87 49.40
CA SER A 247 -21.16 -15.82 50.43
C SER A 247 -22.16 -15.18 51.40
#